data_AF-A0AA39L0L7-F1
#
_entry.id   AF-A0AA39L0L7-F1
#
_cell.length_a   1.000
_cell.length_b   1.000
_cell.length_c   1.000
_cell.angle_alpha   90.00
_cell.angle_beta   90.00
_cell.angle_gamma   90.00
#
_symmetry.space_group_name_H-M   'P 1'
#
loop_
_entity.id
_entity.type
_entity.pdbx_description
1 polymer ?
#
loop_
_entity_poly.entity_id
_entity_poly.type
_entity_poly.pdbx_seq_one_letter_code
_entity_poly.pdbx_strand_id
1 'polypeptide(L)'
;MLGALLIVIIAALTLISGENSSQMDNTTLQQRSGRFFPLFSIVRFANSECSGTNAFNGTCFTRKECANYGGSVAGTCANKLGKICQSNKPDRIQRLGELMNQSHESLRDFYECSHEILDKLVDVAINCGALGARLTGAGWGGCLVALTTRNNVEKFVNDLRDQIRKGFFGELMTNCDLKTVVFPTEPRQGAAIYYMPQSVS
;
A
#
# COMPACT_ATOMS: atom_id res chain seq x y z
N MET A 1 -2.17 12.77 9.16
CA MET A 1 -2.81 11.59 8.54
C MET A 1 -1.90 11.07 7.42
N LEU A 2 -0.90 10.25 7.73
CA LEU A 2 -0.14 9.51 6.72
C LEU A 2 -0.61 8.06 6.78
N GLY A 3 -1.62 7.72 5.98
CA GLY A 3 -1.91 6.33 5.65
C GLY A 3 -1.14 5.98 4.38
N ALA A 4 -0.44 4.84 4.35
CA ALA A 4 0.09 4.30 3.11
C ALA A 4 -1.06 3.64 2.32
N LEU A 5 -1.10 3.88 1.01
CA LEU A 5 -2.06 3.25 0.10
C LEU A 5 -1.29 2.35 -0.88
N LEU A 6 -1.73 1.11 -1.04
CA LEU A 6 -1.09 0.13 -1.91
C LEU A 6 -1.75 0.20 -3.27
N ILE A 7 -1.04 0.62 -4.32
CA ILE A 7 -1.62 0.67 -5.66
C ILE A 7 -1.29 -0.63 -6.37
N VAL A 8 -2.31 -1.35 -6.82
CA VAL A 8 -2.17 -2.58 -7.60
C VAL A 8 -2.43 -2.22 -9.05
N ILE A 9 -1.43 -2.46 -9.89
CA ILE A 9 -1.53 -2.31 -11.34
C ILE A 9 -1.68 -3.73 -11.90
N ILE A 10 -2.85 -4.03 -12.45
CA ILE A 10 -3.08 -5.26 -13.19
C ILE A 10 -2.74 -4.97 -14.65
N ALA A 11 -1.51 -5.22 -15.08
CA ALA A 11 -1.18 -5.26 -16.51
C ALA A 11 -1.58 -6.63 -17.09
N ALA A 12 -2.88 -6.93 -17.07
CA ALA A 12 -3.42 -8.13 -17.72
C ALA A 12 -3.48 -7.90 -19.23
N LEU A 13 -2.49 -8.41 -19.96
CA LEU A 13 -2.65 -8.78 -21.36
C LEU A 13 -3.46 -10.09 -21.44
N THR A 14 -4.75 -10.05 -21.11
CA THR A 14 -5.70 -11.12 -21.44
C THR A 14 -7.09 -10.55 -21.73
N LEU A 15 -7.60 -10.94 -22.89
CA LEU A 15 -8.89 -10.62 -23.51
C LEU A 15 -10.12 -10.95 -22.64
N ILE A 16 -11.11 -10.05 -22.72
CA ILE A 16 -12.58 -10.26 -22.69
C ILE A 16 -13.36 -10.23 -21.35
N SER A 17 -14.38 -9.35 -21.38
CA SER A 17 -15.73 -9.32 -20.75
C SER A 17 -15.96 -8.90 -19.30
N GLY A 18 -16.81 -7.87 -19.15
CA GLY A 18 -18.00 -7.97 -18.27
C GLY A 18 -18.12 -7.00 -17.09
N GLU A 19 -18.83 -5.88 -17.33
CA GLU A 19 -19.85 -5.22 -16.47
C GLU A 19 -19.60 -4.76 -15.01
N ASN A 20 -19.59 -3.42 -14.86
CA ASN A 20 -20.48 -2.53 -14.08
C ASN A 20 -20.64 -2.59 -12.53
N SER A 21 -20.40 -1.39 -11.94
CA SER A 21 -21.11 -0.70 -10.83
C SER A 21 -21.07 -1.36 -9.43
N SER A 22 -20.99 -0.67 -8.28
CA SER A 22 -21.56 0.61 -7.88
C SER A 22 -20.89 1.11 -6.58
N GLN A 23 -20.92 2.43 -6.36
CA GLN A 23 -20.67 3.10 -5.07
C GLN A 23 -21.63 2.61 -3.98
N MET A 24 -21.21 2.59 -2.71
CA MET A 24 -21.99 3.21 -1.64
C MET A 24 -21.18 3.47 -0.36
N ASP A 25 -21.76 4.38 0.41
CA ASP A 25 -21.20 5.35 1.33
C ASP A 25 -20.74 4.87 2.71
N ASN A 26 -19.94 5.74 3.33
CA ASN A 26 -19.48 5.68 4.71
C ASN A 26 -20.65 5.76 5.71
N THR A 27 -20.71 4.86 6.69
CA THR A 27 -21.21 5.23 8.02
C THR A 27 -20.55 4.41 9.13
N THR A 28 -19.96 5.18 10.05
CA THR A 28 -19.33 4.83 11.31
C THR A 28 -20.27 4.08 12.25
N LEU A 29 -19.89 2.90 12.74
CA LEU A 29 -20.38 2.38 14.02
C LEU A 29 -19.22 1.75 14.81
N GLN A 30 -18.82 2.48 15.85
CA GLN A 30 -17.96 1.98 16.92
C GLN A 30 -18.70 0.88 17.69
N GLN A 31 -18.26 -0.36 17.59
CA GLN A 31 -18.71 -1.42 18.50
C GLN A 31 -17.49 -2.00 19.22
N ARG A 32 -17.28 -1.53 20.46
CA ARG A 32 -16.33 -2.15 21.39
C ARG A 32 -16.93 -3.49 21.83
N SER A 33 -16.28 -4.60 21.49
CA SER A 33 -16.61 -5.91 22.08
C SER A 33 -15.49 -6.37 23.02
N GLY A 34 -15.92 -6.95 24.15
CA GLY A 34 -15.08 -7.38 25.27
C GLY A 34 -14.11 -8.49 24.89
N ARG A 35 -12.97 -8.52 25.61
CA ARG A 35 -11.92 -9.52 25.42
C ARG A 35 -12.31 -10.82 26.12
N PHE A 36 -12.47 -11.90 25.36
CA PHE A 36 -12.41 -13.27 25.86
C PHE A 36 -11.26 -13.99 25.13
N PHE A 37 -10.39 -14.63 25.92
CA PHE A 37 -9.13 -15.34 25.60
C PHE A 37 -7.80 -14.54 25.60
N PRO A 38 -6.80 -14.94 26.42
CA PRO A 38 -5.44 -14.41 26.36
C PRO A 38 -4.63 -15.19 25.32
N LEU A 39 -4.94 -15.03 24.04
CA LEU A 39 -3.98 -15.29 22.97
C LEU A 39 -3.36 -13.94 22.58
N PHE A 40 -2.03 -13.90 22.51
CA PHE A 40 -1.18 -12.72 22.26
C PHE A 40 -1.92 -11.54 21.63
N SER A 41 -2.12 -10.47 22.40
CA SER A 41 -2.74 -9.26 21.87
C SER A 41 -1.76 -8.59 20.90
N ILE A 42 -2.00 -8.77 19.59
CA ILE A 42 -1.27 -8.04 18.56
C ILE A 42 -1.71 -6.58 18.65
N VAL A 43 -0.89 -5.76 19.31
CA VAL A 43 -1.06 -4.33 19.32
C VAL A 43 -0.61 -3.79 17.96
N ARG A 44 -1.57 -3.45 17.11
CA ARG A 44 -1.30 -2.79 15.82
C ARG A 44 -1.16 -1.29 16.05
N PHE A 45 0.03 -0.77 15.78
CA PHE A 45 0.27 0.67 15.76
C PHE A 45 -0.13 1.21 14.40
N ALA A 46 -0.99 2.23 14.36
CA ALA A 46 -1.16 3.00 13.13
C ALA A 46 0.20 3.56 12.74
N ASN A 47 0.61 3.33 11.49
CA ASN A 47 1.87 3.88 10.98
C ASN A 47 1.69 5.36 10.61
N SER A 48 1.38 6.17 11.61
CA SER A 48 1.19 7.61 11.49
C SER A 48 2.24 8.35 12.31
N GLU A 49 2.65 9.53 11.85
CA GLU A 49 3.42 10.48 12.65
C GLU A 49 2.75 10.65 14.02
N CYS A 50 3.53 10.52 15.08
CA CYS A 50 3.06 10.68 16.45
C CYS A 50 3.68 11.94 17.03
N SER A 51 2.86 12.93 17.35
CA SER A 51 3.31 14.15 18.02
C SER A 51 3.39 13.90 19.53
N GLY A 52 4.57 14.13 20.11
CA GLY A 52 4.79 14.01 21.55
C GLY A 52 4.21 15.19 22.35
N THR A 53 4.17 15.04 23.68
CA THR A 53 3.72 16.05 24.65
C THR A 53 4.46 17.40 24.57
N ASN A 54 5.59 17.45 23.86
CA ASN A 54 6.44 18.64 23.71
C ASN A 54 6.66 19.01 22.22
N ALA A 55 5.65 18.81 21.36
CA ALA A 55 5.71 19.16 19.92
C ALA A 55 6.78 18.41 19.09
N PHE A 56 7.27 17.26 19.56
CA PHE A 56 8.23 16.46 18.82
C PHE A 56 7.54 15.56 17.79
N ASN A 57 7.95 15.65 16.51
CA ASN A 57 7.54 14.75 15.44
C ASN A 57 8.47 13.53 15.40
N GLY A 58 7.90 12.33 15.45
CA GLY A 58 8.65 11.08 15.31
C GLY A 58 7.74 9.87 15.05
N THR A 59 8.36 8.70 14.97
CA THR A 59 7.67 7.45 14.63
C THR A 59 7.51 6.58 15.89
N CYS A 60 6.35 5.93 16.03
CA CYS A 60 6.06 5.10 17.20
C CYS A 60 6.76 3.74 17.11
N PHE A 61 7.67 3.43 18.04
CA PHE A 61 8.43 2.18 18.15
C PHE A 61 8.41 1.61 19.57
N THR A 62 8.75 0.34 19.75
CA THR A 62 9.15 -0.15 21.07
C THR A 62 10.49 0.48 21.48
N ARG A 63 10.78 0.51 22.80
CA ARG A 63 12.07 1.03 23.30
C ARG A 63 13.26 0.27 22.68
N LYS A 64 13.15 -1.05 22.56
CA LYS A 64 14.21 -1.90 22.00
C LYS A 64 14.42 -1.63 20.51
N GLU A 65 13.36 -1.50 19.73
CA GLU A 65 13.45 -1.14 18.31
C GLU A 65 14.09 0.25 18.14
N CYS A 66 13.66 1.24 18.91
CA CYS A 66 14.24 2.59 18.83
C CYS A 66 15.76 2.58 19.08
N ALA A 67 16.21 1.85 20.11
CA ALA A 67 17.62 1.69 20.41
C ALA A 67 18.38 0.93 19.30
N ASN A 68 17.80 -0.16 18.77
CA ASN A 68 18.40 -0.92 17.65
C ASN A 68 18.54 -0.07 16.39
N TYR A 69 17.65 0.91 16.19
CA TYR A 69 17.73 1.86 15.08
C TYR A 69 18.67 3.04 15.36
N GLY A 70 19.28 3.12 16.56
CA GLY A 70 20.12 4.23 16.97
C GLY A 70 19.36 5.54 17.17
N GLY A 71 18.05 5.45 17.43
CA GLY A 71 17.19 6.61 17.66
C GLY A 71 17.09 7.00 19.13
N SER A 72 16.71 8.26 19.36
CA SER A 72 16.45 8.84 20.68
C SER A 72 14.98 8.77 21.03
N VAL A 73 14.65 8.38 22.26
CA VAL A 73 13.26 8.30 22.75
C VAL A 73 12.78 9.67 23.22
N ALA A 74 11.77 10.22 22.56
CA ALA A 74 11.23 11.57 22.81
C ALA A 74 9.84 11.59 23.48
N GLY A 75 9.28 10.44 23.86
CA GLY A 75 7.98 10.37 24.52
C GLY A 75 7.29 9.01 24.42
N THR A 76 6.00 8.97 24.72
CA THR A 76 5.14 7.79 24.59
C THR A 76 4.10 7.97 23.49
N CYS A 77 3.76 6.89 22.79
CA CYS A 77 2.75 6.86 21.74
C CYS A 77 1.84 5.64 21.89
N ALA A 78 0.79 5.54 21.08
CA ALA A 78 -0.14 4.41 21.01
C ALA A 78 -0.66 3.95 22.39
N ASN A 79 -1.38 4.84 23.09
CA ASN A 79 -1.91 4.57 24.42
C ASN A 79 -0.85 4.05 25.41
N LYS A 80 0.35 4.64 25.37
CA LYS A 80 1.51 4.34 26.23
C LYS A 80 2.19 2.98 25.98
N LEU A 81 1.79 2.25 24.94
CA LEU A 81 2.40 0.97 24.57
C LEU A 81 3.68 1.16 23.73
N GLY A 82 3.82 2.30 23.05
CA GLY A 82 5.01 2.64 22.26
C GLY A 82 5.77 3.84 22.81
N LYS A 83 6.95 4.07 22.24
CA LYS A 83 7.82 5.22 22.44
C LYS A 83 7.98 5.99 21.13
N ILE A 84 7.94 7.31 21.20
CA ILE A 84 8.23 8.16 20.04
C ILE A 84 9.74 8.09 19.84
N CYS A 85 10.17 7.51 18.72
CA CYS A 85 11.57 7.42 18.36
C CYS A 85 11.91 8.48 17.32
N GLN A 86 12.93 9.26 17.63
CA GLN A 86 13.56 10.17 16.71
C GLN A 86 14.82 9.49 16.18
N SER A 87 14.80 9.09 14.92
CA SER A 87 15.97 8.53 14.26
C SER A 87 16.15 9.22 12.91
N ASN A 88 17.38 9.36 12.47
CA ASN A 88 17.70 9.82 11.11
C ASN A 88 17.45 8.72 10.06
N LYS A 89 16.84 7.59 10.42
CA LYS A 89 16.53 6.51 9.49
C LYS A 89 15.25 6.81 8.68
N PRO A 90 15.18 6.34 7.43
CA PRO A 90 14.01 6.55 6.58
C PRO A 90 12.73 6.06 7.27
N ASP A 91 11.63 6.76 7.00
CA ASP A 91 10.30 6.37 7.48
C ASP A 91 10.00 4.90 7.11
N ARG A 92 9.18 4.21 7.90
CA ARG A 92 8.85 2.79 7.68
C ARG A 92 8.26 2.54 6.29
N ILE A 93 7.48 3.49 5.77
CA ILE A 93 6.91 3.36 4.44
C ILE A 93 7.99 3.53 3.38
N GLN A 94 8.93 4.46 3.56
CA GLN A 94 10.09 4.61 2.68
C GLN A 94 10.94 3.33 2.68
N ARG A 95 11.23 2.78 3.86
CA ARG A 95 11.98 1.53 3.98
C ARG A 95 11.26 0.34 3.36
N LEU A 96 9.93 0.29 3.47
CA LEU A 96 9.13 -0.74 2.79
C LEU A 96 9.26 -0.59 1.26
N GLY A 97 9.22 0.64 0.74
CA GLY A 97 9.44 0.92 -0.67
C GLY A 97 10.82 0.44 -1.16
N GLU A 98 11.88 0.74 -0.41
CA GLU A 98 13.24 0.24 -0.70
C GLU A 98 13.29 -1.29 -0.74
N LEU A 99 12.67 -1.96 0.23
CA LEU A 99 12.61 -3.43 0.27
C LEU A 99 11.78 -4.01 -0.88
N MET A 100 10.73 -3.32 -1.34
CA MET A 100 9.96 -3.72 -2.52
C MET A 100 10.84 -3.71 -3.76
N ASN A 101 11.64 -2.65 -3.96
CA ASN A 101 12.57 -2.51 -5.09
C ASN A 101 13.65 -3.61 -5.07
N GLN A 102 14.31 -3.80 -3.92
CA GLN A 102 15.31 -4.86 -3.75
C GLN A 102 14.72 -6.25 -4.01
N SER A 103 13.48 -6.47 -3.57
CA SER A 103 12.80 -7.73 -3.84
C SER A 103 12.43 -7.87 -5.33
N HIS A 104 12.19 -6.78 -6.07
CA HIS A 104 11.97 -6.86 -7.52
C HIS A 104 13.26 -7.17 -8.27
N GLU A 105 14.36 -6.48 -7.94
CA GLU A 105 15.70 -6.78 -8.47
C GLU A 105 16.03 -8.26 -8.25
N SER A 106 15.76 -8.80 -7.06
CA SER A 106 16.00 -10.21 -6.80
C SER A 106 15.13 -11.14 -7.63
N LEU A 107 13.88 -10.79 -7.92
CA LEU A 107 13.00 -11.60 -8.76
C LEU A 107 13.40 -11.56 -10.24
N ARG A 108 13.96 -10.44 -10.69
CA ARG A 108 14.48 -10.27 -12.05
C ARG A 108 15.81 -10.99 -12.23
N ASP A 109 16.77 -10.75 -11.34
CA ASP A 109 18.17 -11.10 -11.56
C ASP A 109 18.55 -12.47 -10.96
N PHE A 110 17.91 -12.88 -9.85
CA PHE A 110 18.22 -14.17 -9.20
C PHE A 110 17.17 -15.25 -9.44
N TYR A 111 15.89 -14.90 -9.39
CA TYR A 111 14.80 -15.85 -9.61
C TYR A 111 14.34 -15.92 -11.07
N GLU A 112 14.77 -14.96 -11.89
CA GLU A 112 14.51 -14.90 -13.34
C GLU A 112 13.03 -15.06 -13.72
N CYS A 113 12.13 -14.53 -12.87
CA CYS A 113 10.68 -14.56 -13.12
C CYS A 113 10.09 -13.20 -13.48
N SER A 114 10.92 -12.21 -13.82
CA SER A 114 10.39 -10.95 -14.34
C SER A 114 10.10 -11.01 -15.85
N HIS A 115 9.71 -9.89 -16.42
CA HIS A 115 9.49 -9.71 -17.85
C HIS A 115 9.86 -8.27 -18.23
N GLU A 116 10.42 -8.06 -19.43
CA GLU A 116 10.92 -6.73 -19.84
C GLU A 116 9.88 -5.61 -19.73
N ILE A 117 8.61 -5.93 -20.04
CA ILE A 117 7.48 -5.00 -19.90
C ILE A 117 7.22 -4.66 -18.43
N LEU A 118 7.30 -5.64 -17.52
CA LEU A 118 7.11 -5.40 -16.09
C LEU A 118 8.24 -4.57 -15.52
N ASP A 119 9.49 -4.83 -15.91
CA ASP A 119 10.66 -4.08 -15.44
C ASP A 119 10.51 -2.61 -15.83
N LYS A 120 10.14 -2.33 -17.09
CA LYS A 120 9.83 -0.97 -17.55
C LYS A 120 8.68 -0.33 -16.78
N LEU A 121 7.63 -1.08 -16.45
CA LEU A 121 6.52 -0.56 -15.65
C LEU A 121 6.93 -0.25 -14.21
N VAL A 122 7.84 -1.03 -13.62
CA VAL A 122 8.47 -0.70 -12.32
C VAL A 122 9.19 0.62 -12.42
N ASP A 123 10.06 0.79 -13.42
CA ASP A 123 10.82 2.03 -13.61
C ASP A 123 9.90 3.24 -13.81
N VAL A 124 8.86 3.10 -14.64
CA VAL A 124 7.85 4.16 -14.83
C VAL A 124 7.12 4.48 -13.52
N ALA A 125 6.72 3.48 -12.75
CA ALA A 125 6.08 3.71 -11.46
C ALA A 125 7.00 4.46 -10.49
N ILE A 126 8.27 4.10 -10.40
CA ILE A 126 9.25 4.83 -9.57
C ILE A 126 9.41 6.27 -10.06
N ASN A 127 9.53 6.49 -11.37
CA ASN A 127 9.64 7.84 -11.95
C ASN A 127 8.38 8.70 -11.75
N CYS A 128 7.21 8.10 -11.63
CA CYS A 128 5.96 8.79 -11.26
C CYS A 128 5.85 9.11 -9.76
N GLY A 129 6.82 8.69 -8.94
CA GLY A 129 6.89 8.99 -7.50
C GLY A 129 6.35 7.88 -6.60
N ALA A 130 6.37 6.62 -7.05
CA ALA A 130 6.21 5.50 -6.14
C ALA A 130 7.41 5.43 -5.17
N LEU A 131 7.14 5.11 -3.90
CA LEU A 131 8.16 4.86 -2.89
C LEU A 131 8.89 3.53 -3.13
N GLY A 132 8.19 2.59 -3.76
CA GLY A 132 8.74 1.33 -4.25
C GLY A 132 7.73 0.60 -5.12
N ALA A 133 8.20 -0.23 -6.04
CA ALA A 133 7.38 -1.00 -6.95
C ALA A 133 8.00 -2.37 -7.21
N ARG A 134 7.14 -3.36 -7.43
CA ARG A 134 7.56 -4.73 -7.74
C ARG A 134 6.48 -5.52 -8.45
N LEU A 135 6.91 -6.56 -9.17
CA LEU A 135 5.99 -7.59 -9.66
C LEU A 135 5.28 -8.31 -8.48
N THR A 136 4.08 -8.80 -8.74
CA THR A 136 3.31 -9.64 -7.82
C THR A 136 2.67 -10.81 -8.56
N GLY A 137 2.45 -11.93 -7.85
CA GLY A 137 1.99 -13.18 -8.46
C GLY A 137 3.15 -14.05 -8.90
N ALA A 138 2.91 -14.88 -9.93
CA ALA A 138 3.86 -15.91 -10.37
C ALA A 138 5.09 -15.35 -11.12
N GLY A 139 4.95 -14.21 -11.81
CA GLY A 139 5.99 -13.67 -12.69
C GLY A 139 5.70 -13.89 -14.17
N TRP A 140 6.70 -13.61 -15.02
CA TRP A 140 6.67 -13.69 -16.49
C TRP A 140 5.53 -12.88 -17.13
N GLY A 141 5.17 -11.77 -16.48
CA GLY A 141 4.03 -10.92 -16.83
C GLY A 141 3.07 -10.75 -15.66
N GLY A 142 1.84 -10.33 -15.95
CA GLY A 142 0.79 -10.18 -14.95
C GLY A 142 0.82 -8.82 -14.26
N CYS A 143 0.90 -8.82 -12.92
CA CYS A 143 0.60 -7.63 -12.12
C CYS A 143 1.85 -7.02 -11.48
N LEU A 144 1.76 -5.73 -11.24
CA LEU A 144 2.73 -4.93 -10.49
C LEU A 144 2.02 -4.28 -9.31
N VAL A 145 2.73 -4.14 -8.19
CA VAL A 145 2.28 -3.34 -7.05
C VAL A 145 3.25 -2.19 -6.82
N ALA A 146 2.71 -0.99 -6.65
CA ALA A 146 3.44 0.24 -6.36
C ALA A 146 2.94 0.85 -5.05
N LEU A 147 3.87 1.25 -4.20
CA LEU A 147 3.59 1.87 -2.91
C LEU A 147 3.64 3.40 -3.04
N THR A 148 2.59 4.08 -2.58
CA THR A 148 2.58 5.55 -2.50
C THR A 148 1.91 6.03 -1.21
N THR A 149 2.04 7.32 -0.91
CA THR A 149 1.36 7.93 0.23
C THR A 149 -0.07 8.32 -0.16
N ARG A 150 -1.02 8.25 0.78
CA ARG A 150 -2.43 8.59 0.53
C ARG A 150 -2.63 9.96 -0.14
N ASN A 151 -1.81 10.96 0.21
CA ASN A 151 -1.91 12.30 -0.35
C ASN A 151 -1.41 12.40 -1.81
N ASN A 152 -0.64 11.42 -2.27
CA ASN A 152 -0.07 11.39 -3.61
C ASN A 152 -0.82 10.46 -4.57
N VAL A 153 -1.88 9.78 -4.11
CA VAL A 153 -2.56 8.72 -4.88
C VAL A 153 -3.12 9.23 -6.20
N GLU A 154 -3.93 10.31 -6.16
CA GLU A 154 -4.58 10.81 -7.37
C GLU A 154 -3.56 11.26 -8.42
N LYS A 155 -2.58 12.05 -7.98
CA LYS A 155 -1.48 12.52 -8.84
C LYS A 155 -0.72 11.34 -9.43
N PHE A 156 -0.28 10.40 -8.59
CA PHE A 156 0.48 9.23 -9.03
C PHE A 156 -0.28 8.39 -10.05
N VAL A 157 -1.57 8.11 -9.80
CA VAL A 157 -2.39 7.30 -10.70
C VAL A 157 -2.57 7.98 -12.05
N ASN A 158 -2.80 9.30 -12.06
CA ASN A 158 -2.94 10.06 -13.30
C ASN A 158 -1.63 10.12 -14.08
N ASP A 159 -0.52 10.46 -13.41
CA ASP A 159 0.81 10.51 -14.03
C ASP A 159 1.20 9.14 -14.63
N LEU A 160 0.93 8.05 -13.90
CA LEU A 160 1.21 6.70 -14.38
C LEU A 160 0.37 6.31 -15.60
N ARG A 161 -0.94 6.61 -15.59
CA ARG A 161 -1.80 6.36 -16.76
C ARG A 161 -1.32 7.16 -17.98
N ASP A 162 -0.91 8.41 -17.78
CA ASP A 162 -0.38 9.25 -18.85
C ASP A 162 0.94 8.71 -19.41
N GLN A 163 1.85 8.22 -18.55
CA GLN A 163 3.10 7.60 -19.00
C GLN A 163 2.86 6.29 -19.76
N ILE A 164 1.96 5.43 -19.28
CA ILE A 164 1.58 4.19 -19.97
C ILE A 164 0.98 4.49 -21.35
N ARG A 165 0.10 5.50 -21.42
CA ARG A 165 -0.51 5.95 -22.66
C ARG A 165 0.50 6.54 -23.65
N LYS A 166 1.48 7.32 -23.19
CA LYS A 166 2.51 7.90 -24.07
C LYS A 166 3.56 6.87 -24.49
N GLY A 167 3.76 5.84 -23.67
CA GLY A 167 4.77 4.81 -23.86
C GLY A 167 4.28 3.62 -24.68
N PHE A 168 4.69 2.42 -24.25
CA PHE A 168 4.58 1.14 -24.95
C PHE A 168 3.18 0.74 -25.46
N PHE A 169 2.11 1.33 -24.91
CA PHE A 169 0.73 0.92 -25.19
C PHE A 169 -0.09 1.95 -26.00
N GLY A 170 0.56 3.00 -26.51
CA GLY A 170 -0.09 4.25 -26.93
C GLY A 170 -1.15 4.21 -28.04
N GLU A 171 -1.33 3.07 -28.70
CA GLU A 171 -2.44 2.85 -29.64
C GLU A 171 -3.36 1.68 -29.27
N LEU A 172 -2.98 0.84 -28.30
CA LEU A 172 -3.70 -0.40 -27.97
C LEU A 172 -4.71 -0.24 -26.83
N MET A 173 -4.60 0.83 -26.02
CA MET A 173 -5.47 1.04 -24.86
C MET A 173 -6.16 2.41 -24.87
N THR A 174 -7.48 2.41 -24.71
CA THR A 174 -8.26 3.64 -24.51
C THR A 174 -8.16 4.13 -23.06
N ASN A 175 -8.59 5.36 -22.80
CA ASN A 175 -8.65 5.91 -21.43
C ASN A 175 -9.59 5.11 -20.52
N CYS A 176 -10.63 4.46 -21.06
CA CYS A 176 -11.53 3.61 -20.29
C CYS A 176 -10.82 2.33 -19.84
N ASP A 177 -10.00 1.74 -20.70
CA ASP A 177 -9.21 0.54 -20.39
C ASP A 177 -8.17 0.85 -19.30
N LEU A 178 -7.53 2.02 -19.36
CA LEU A 178 -6.54 2.42 -18.36
C LEU A 178 -7.10 2.58 -16.94
N LYS A 179 -8.40 2.87 -16.80
CA LYS A 179 -9.05 2.97 -15.48
C LYS A 179 -9.25 1.61 -14.82
N THR A 180 -9.40 0.55 -15.62
CA THR A 180 -9.61 -0.82 -15.11
C THR A 180 -8.30 -1.54 -14.81
N VAL A 181 -7.21 -1.19 -15.51
CA VAL A 181 -5.89 -1.81 -15.30
C VAL A 181 -5.01 -1.10 -14.27
N VAL A 182 -5.17 0.22 -14.09
CA VAL A 182 -4.43 1.01 -13.10
C VAL A 182 -5.42 1.54 -12.08
N PHE A 183 -5.43 0.98 -10.87
CA PHE A 183 -6.33 1.41 -9.81
C PHE A 183 -5.68 1.40 -8.43
N PRO A 184 -6.00 2.37 -7.56
CA PRO A 184 -5.53 2.35 -6.19
C PRO A 184 -6.33 1.33 -5.37
N THR A 185 -5.69 0.70 -4.39
CA THR A 185 -6.37 -0.17 -3.42
C THR A 185 -5.82 0.03 -2.01
N GLU A 186 -6.52 -0.49 -1.02
CA GLU A 186 -6.06 -0.54 0.37
C GLU A 186 -6.16 -1.98 0.87
N PRO A 187 -5.45 -2.35 1.93
CA PRO A 187 -5.71 -3.62 2.59
C PRO A 187 -7.19 -3.70 3.02
N ARG A 188 -7.93 -4.68 2.48
CA ARG A 188 -9.34 -4.94 2.79
C ARG A 188 -9.51 -6.22 3.60
N GLN A 189 -10.72 -6.41 4.13
CA GLN A 189 -11.11 -7.69 4.72
C GLN A 189 -11.17 -8.79 3.66
N GLY A 190 -10.86 -10.03 4.07
CA GLY A 190 -11.02 -11.21 3.23
C GLY A 190 -12.48 -11.61 3.01
N ALA A 191 -12.71 -12.81 2.52
CA ALA A 191 -14.05 -13.33 2.26
C ALA A 191 -14.94 -13.31 3.51
N ALA A 192 -16.20 -12.91 3.34
CA ALA A 192 -17.19 -12.83 4.40
C ALA A 192 -18.56 -13.29 3.89
N ILE A 193 -19.38 -13.85 4.78
CA ILE A 193 -20.77 -14.21 4.51
C ILE A 193 -21.66 -13.10 5.05
N TYR A 194 -22.54 -12.57 4.21
CA TYR A 194 -23.53 -11.57 4.59
C TYR A 194 -24.90 -12.24 4.69
N TYR A 195 -25.49 -12.20 5.88
CA TYR A 195 -26.87 -12.62 6.08
C TYR A 195 -27.79 -11.45 5.75
N MET A 196 -28.58 -11.57 4.68
CA MET A 196 -29.64 -10.59 4.41
C MET A 196 -30.80 -10.82 5.38
N PRO A 197 -31.28 -9.78 6.09
CA PRO A 197 -32.50 -9.91 6.87
C PRO A 197 -33.66 -10.25 5.94
N GLN A 198 -34.45 -11.26 6.30
CA GLN A 198 -35.70 -11.54 5.58
C GLN A 198 -36.62 -10.34 5.76
N SER A 199 -37.15 -9.83 4.65
CA SER A 199 -38.19 -8.79 4.67
C SER A 199 -39.38 -9.33 5.47
N VAL A 200 -39.61 -8.79 6.65
CA VAL A 200 -40.83 -9.06 7.41
C VAL A 200 -41.96 -8.38 6.64
N SER A 201 -42.82 -9.19 6.01
CA SER A 201 -44.06 -8.79 5.35
C SER A 201 -45.12 -8.35 6.34
#